data_AF-A0AAW5WLA5-F1
#
_entry.id   AF-A0AAW5WLA5-F1
#
_cell.length_a   1.000
_cell.length_b   1.000
_cell.length_c   1.000
_cell.angle_alpha   90.00
_cell.angle_beta   90.00
_cell.angle_gamma   90.00
#
_symmetry.space_group_name_H-M   'P 1'
#
loop_
_entity.id
_entity.type
_entity.pdbx_description
1 polymer ?
#
loop_
_entity_poly.entity_id
_entity_poly.type
_entity_poly.pdbx_seq_one_letter_code
_entity_poly.pdbx_strand_id
1 'polypeptide(L)' 'MSQSYINVIGAGLAGSEAAYQIAKRGIPVKLYEMRGVKSTPQHKTADFAELVCSNSLRGDALTNAVGLLKEEMRRL' A
#
# COMPACT_ATOMS: atom_id res chain seq x y z
N MET A 1 13.29 -6.71 26.59
CA MET A 1 13.72 -7.09 25.23
C MET A 1 13.23 -6.00 24.29
N SER A 2 14.10 -5.39 23.47
CA SER A 2 13.64 -4.42 22.48
C SER A 2 12.76 -5.14 21.47
N GLN A 3 11.51 -4.73 21.35
CA GLN A 3 10.62 -5.28 20.33
C GLN A 3 11.14 -4.83 18.97
N SER A 4 11.62 -5.78 18.16
CA SER A 4 12.04 -5.50 16.79
C SER A 4 10.81 -5.23 15.92
N TYR A 5 10.85 -4.12 15.18
CA TYR A 5 9.81 -3.74 14.24
C TYR A 5 10.42 -3.40 12.88
N ILE A 6 9.63 -3.58 11.83
CA ILE A 6 10.00 -3.16 10.47
C ILE A 6 9.43 -1.77 10.23
N ASN A 7 10.26 -0.86 9.71
CA ASN A 7 9.83 0.46 9.28
C ASN A 7 9.40 0.44 7.82
N VAL A 8 8.23 1.00 7.54
CA VAL A 8 7.76 1.28 6.19
C VAL A 8 7.61 2.79 6.06
N ILE A 9 8.33 3.40 5.12
CA ILE A 9 8.34 4.85 4.91
C ILE A 9 7.50 5.18 3.68
N GLY A 10 6.38 5.88 3.89
CA GLY A 10 5.38 6.21 2.90
C GLY A 10 4.21 5.23 2.90
N ALA A 11 2.98 5.75 2.91
CA ALA A 11 1.74 4.96 2.92
C ALA A 11 0.96 5.10 1.60
N GLY A 12 1.67 5.13 0.47
CA GLY A 12 1.08 4.92 -0.85
C GLY A 12 0.65 3.45 -1.07
N LEU A 13 0.31 3.06 -2.30
CA LEU A 13 -0.13 1.69 -2.61
C LEU A 13 0.90 0.64 -2.16
N ALA A 14 2.18 0.82 -2.52
CA ALA A 14 3.24 -0.14 -2.16
C ALA A 14 3.51 -0.21 -0.66
N GLY A 15 3.58 0.94 0.03
CA GLY A 15 3.84 0.98 1.47
C GLY A 15 2.68 0.43 2.30
N SER A 16 1.45 0.67 1.87
CA SER A 16 0.26 0.11 2.51
C SER A 16 0.23 -1.42 2.39
N GLU A 17 0.50 -1.96 1.19
CA GLU A 17 0.57 -3.41 0.98
C GLU A 17 1.74 -4.04 1.76
N ALA A 18 2.92 -3.42 1.75
CA ALA A 18 4.05 -3.91 2.54
C ALA A 18 3.73 -3.95 4.04
N ALA A 19 3.15 -2.88 4.59
CA ALA A 19 2.76 -2.83 5.99
C ALA A 19 1.69 -3.89 6.32
N TYR A 20 0.70 -4.08 5.44
CA TYR A 20 -0.31 -5.12 5.58
C TYR A 20 0.30 -6.52 5.60
N GLN A 21 1.19 -6.83 4.66
CA GLN A 21 1.84 -8.14 4.56
C GLN A 21 2.76 -8.45 5.75
N ILE A 22 3.46 -7.43 6.28
CA ILE A 22 4.28 -7.55 7.50
C ILE A 22 3.37 -7.82 8.71
N ALA A 23 2.31 -7.03 8.89
CA ALA A 23 1.38 -7.18 9.99
C ALA A 23 0.62 -8.52 9.95
N LYS A 24 0.17 -8.96 8.76
CA LYS A 24 -0.50 -10.26 8.53
C LYS A 24 0.37 -11.45 8.96
N ARG A 25 1.70 -11.30 8.93
CA ARG A 25 2.68 -12.32 9.39
C ARG A 25 3.02 -12.21 10.88
N GLY A 26 2.35 -11.36 11.64
CA GLY A 26 2.57 -11.17 13.07
C GLY A 26 3.84 -10.41 13.43
N ILE A 27 4.46 -9.73 12.46
CA ILE A 27 5.66 -8.93 12.69
C ILE A 27 5.24 -7.49 13.01
N PRO A 28 5.73 -6.88 14.10
CA PRO A 28 5.46 -5.47 14.40
C PRO A 28 5.93 -4.55 13.27
N VAL A 29 5.06 -3.64 12.82
CA VAL A 29 5.37 -2.68 11.76
C VAL A 29 5.08 -1.27 12.24
N LYS A 30 5.96 -0.33 11.85
CA LYS A 30 5.71 1.10 11.95
C LYS A 30 5.59 1.68 10.54
N LEU A 31 4.38 2.12 10.19
CA LEU A 31 4.10 2.79 8.93
C LEU A 31 4.16 4.31 9.15
N TYR A 32 5.04 4.97 8.42
CA TYR A 32 5.24 6.42 8.49
C TYR A 32 4.62 7.09 7.27
N GLU A 33 3.81 8.12 7.51
CA GLU A 33 3.18 8.91 6.46
C GLU A 33 3.20 10.39 6.83
N MET A 34 3.65 11.24 5.89
CA MET A 34 3.74 12.67 6.11
C MET A 34 2.39 13.38 5.96
N ARG A 35 1.46 12.83 5.16
CA ARG A 35 0.20 13.49 4.76
C ARG A 35 -0.71 13.89 5.92
N GLY A 36 -0.60 13.25 7.08
CA GLY A 36 -1.29 13.67 8.32
C GLY A 36 -0.81 15.00 8.91
N VAL A 37 0.36 15.48 8.50
CA VAL A 37 0.95 16.77 8.92
C VAL A 37 1.12 17.71 7.73
N LYS A 38 1.55 17.19 6.58
CA LYS A 38 1.83 17.95 5.36
C LYS A 38 1.28 17.21 4.15
N SER A 39 0.16 17.69 3.62
CA SER A 39 -0.38 17.23 2.34
C SER A 39 0.38 17.83 1.14
N THR A 40 0.12 17.30 -0.05
CA THR A 40 0.62 17.81 -1.33
C THR A 40 -0.57 18.12 -2.26
N PRO A 41 -0.42 18.95 -3.30
CA PRO A 41 -1.52 19.31 -4.21
C PRO A 41 -2.27 18.12 -4.86
N GLN A 42 -1.59 16.98 -5.02
CA GLN A 42 -2.15 15.77 -5.63
C GLN A 42 -3.07 14.99 -4.68
N HIS A 43 -2.88 15.13 -3.37
CA HIS A 43 -3.61 14.35 -2.36
C HIS A 43 -4.78 15.15 -1.82
N LYS A 44 -5.95 14.52 -1.76
CA LYS A 44 -7.20 15.06 -1.24
C LYS A 44 -7.49 14.59 0.18
N THR A 45 -6.78 13.56 0.65
CA THR A 45 -6.98 12.95 1.96
C THR A 45 -5.65 12.72 2.68
N ALA A 46 -5.73 12.41 3.97
CA ALA A 46 -4.59 11.88 4.73
C ALA A 46 -4.59 10.34 4.75
N ASP A 47 -5.51 9.71 4.03
CA ASP A 47 -5.71 8.26 4.07
C ASP A 47 -4.60 7.53 3.32
N PHE A 48 -4.35 6.29 3.73
CA PHE A 48 -3.36 5.44 3.08
C PHE A 48 -3.87 4.93 1.73
N ALA A 49 -2.96 4.59 0.83
CA ALA A 49 -3.26 4.05 -0.50
C ALA A 49 -4.17 4.94 -1.39
N GLU A 50 -4.16 6.26 -1.20
CA GLU A 50 -4.93 7.20 -2.03
C GLU A 50 -4.56 7.10 -3.53
N LEU A 51 -5.57 7.04 -4.40
CA LEU A 51 -5.42 7.18 -5.85
C LEU A 51 -5.52 8.66 -6.24
N VAL A 52 -4.41 9.25 -6.67
CA VAL A 52 -4.30 10.71 -6.94
C VAL A 52 -4.56 11.13 -8.39
N CYS A 53 -4.77 10.16 -9.29
CA CYS A 53 -4.99 10.42 -10.72
C CYS A 53 -6.20 9.62 -11.22
N SER A 54 -5.99 8.58 -12.03
CA SER A 54 -7.05 7.67 -12.44
C SER A 54 -7.46 6.74 -11.30
N ASN A 55 -8.75 6.41 -11.26
CA ASN A 55 -9.29 5.33 -10.42
C ASN A 55 -9.20 3.95 -11.09
N SER A 56 -8.64 3.86 -12.31
CA SER A 56 -8.51 2.59 -13.03
C SER A 56 -7.30 1.81 -12.55
N LEU A 57 -7.54 0.58 -12.07
CA LEU A 57 -6.49 -0.44 -11.90
C LEU A 57 -6.30 -1.30 -13.16
N ARG A 58 -6.84 -0.86 -14.31
CA ARG A 58 -6.88 -1.59 -15.60
C ARG A 58 -7.71 -2.89 -15.55
N GLY A 59 -7.88 -3.56 -16.69
CA GLY A 59 -8.76 -4.75 -16.80
C GLY A 59 -8.22 -6.00 -16.08
N ASP A 60 -9.14 -6.90 -15.72
CA ASP A 60 -8.88 -8.10 -14.89
C ASP A 60 -8.69 -9.39 -15.68
N ALA A 61 -8.79 -9.36 -17.02
CA ALA A 61 -8.63 -10.54 -17.84
C ALA A 61 -7.23 -11.18 -17.66
N LEU A 62 -7.16 -12.48 -17.40
CA LEU A 62 -5.91 -13.22 -17.17
C LEU A 62 -4.95 -13.19 -18.37
N THR A 63 -5.48 -12.93 -19.57
CA THR A 63 -4.69 -12.74 -20.79
C THR A 63 -3.91 -11.42 -20.80
N ASN A 64 -4.20 -10.48 -19.88
CA ASN A 64 -3.48 -9.22 -19.71
C ASN A 64 -2.49 -9.34 -18.56
N ALA A 65 -1.28 -8.78 -18.71
CA ALA A 65 -0.25 -8.80 -17.66
C ALA A 65 -0.75 -8.26 -16.30
N VAL A 66 -1.55 -7.18 -16.31
CA VAL A 66 -2.12 -6.60 -15.08
C VAL A 66 -3.21 -7.49 -14.48
N GLY A 67 -3.99 -8.19 -15.32
CA GLY A 67 -5.01 -9.13 -14.85
C GLY A 67 -4.38 -10.36 -14.19
N LEU A 68 -3.29 -10.88 -14.76
CA LEU A 68 -2.50 -11.95 -14.14
C LEU A 68 -1.93 -11.52 -12.79
N LEU A 69 -1.30 -10.33 -12.73
CA LEU A 69 -0.76 -9.80 -11.47
C LEU A 69 -1.84 -9.65 -10.39
N LYS A 70 -3.03 -9.18 -10.75
CA LYS A 70 -4.15 -9.07 -9.80
C LYS A 70 -4.57 -10.43 -9.24
N GLU A 71 -4.56 -11.46 -10.07
CA GLU A 71 -4.87 -12.81 -9.61
C GLU A 71 -3.80 -13.36 -8.67
N GLU A 72 -2.53 -13.07 -8.92
CA GLU A 72 -1.44 -13.40 -8.00
C GLU A 72 -1.63 -12.68 -6.65
N MET A 73 -1.98 -11.39 -6.66
CA MET A 73 -2.22 -10.61 -5.45
C MET A 73 -3.41 -11.12 -4.63
N ARG A 74 -4.49 -11.60 -5.26
CA ARG A 74 -5.65 -12.19 -4.56
C ARG A 74 -5.30 -13.48 -3.81
N ARG A 75 -4.22 -14.16 -4.18
CA ARG A 75 -3.79 -15.44 -3.60
C ARG A 75 -2.78 -15.28 -2.45
N LEU A 76 -2.41 -14.05 -2.08
CA LEU A 76 -1.50 -13.71 -0.96
C LEU A 76 -2.21 -13.69 0.40
#